data_AF-A0A0C3D6Q1-F1
#
_entry.id   AF-A0A0C3D6Q1-F1
#
_cell.length_a   1.000
_cell.length_b   1.000
_cell.length_c   1.000
_cell.angle_alpha   90.00
_cell.angle_beta   90.00
_cell.angle_gamma   90.00
#
_symmetry.space_group_name_H-M   'P 1'
#
loop_
_entity.id
_entity.type
_entity.pdbx_description
1 polymer ?
#
loop_
_entity_poly.entity_id
_entity_poly.type
_entity_poly.pdbx_seq_one_letter_code
_entity_poly.pdbx_strand_id
1 'polypeptide(L)' 'LIYLPPYLPDYNPIEQAFSTIKAHLCRHSHDTPLMSIVRACQSITPDKAEGFFRASGYIV' A
#
# COMPACT_ATOMS: atom_id res chain seq x y z
N LEU A 1 17.13 9.94 5.70
CA LEU A 1 17.04 9.12 4.48
C LEU A 1 17.57 7.72 4.79
N ILE A 2 16.83 6.68 4.44
CA ILE A 2 17.29 5.29 4.52
C ILE A 2 17.76 4.89 3.12
N TYR A 3 18.96 4.34 3.00
CA TYR A 3 19.47 3.84 1.72
C TYR A 3 18.73 2.56 1.33
N LEU A 4 18.09 2.56 0.17
CA LEU A 4 17.49 1.35 -0.41
C LEU A 4 18.47 0.80 -1.46
N PRO A 5 18.94 -0.44 -1.32
CA PRO A 5 19.74 -1.07 -2.36
C PRO A 5 18.94 -1.16 -3.67
N PRO A 6 19.60 -1.17 -4.84
CA PRO A 6 18.91 -1.35 -6.11
C PRO A 6 18.08 -2.65 -6.14
N TYR A 7 16.81 -2.54 -6.52
CA TYR A 7 15.87 -3.63 -6.81
C TYR A 7 15.64 -4.66 -5.70
N LEU A 8 15.32 -4.18 -4.50
CA LEU A 8 14.72 -5.01 -3.45
C LEU A 8 13.27 -4.59 -3.20
N PRO A 9 12.32 -4.95 -4.11
CA PRO A 9 10.92 -4.54 -4.01
C PRO A 9 10.27 -4.95 -2.68
N ASP A 10 10.70 -6.08 -2.12
CA ASP A 10 10.17 -6.59 -0.84
C ASP A 10 10.50 -5.69 0.36
N TYR A 11 11.55 -4.87 0.25
CA TYR A 11 11.95 -3.92 1.29
C TYR A 11 11.25 -2.57 1.17
N ASN A 12 10.35 -2.39 0.20
CA ASN A 12 9.64 -1.13 0.04
C ASN A 12 8.15 -1.27 0.44
N PRO A 13 7.72 -0.72 1.60
CA PRO A 13 6.36 -0.89 2.08
C PRO A 13 5.31 -0.25 1.15
N ILE A 14 5.73 0.64 0.25
CA ILE A 14 4.84 1.24 -0.74
C ILE A 14 4.26 0.19 -1.71
N GLU A 15 4.97 -0.91 -1.97
CA GLU A 15 4.51 -1.98 -2.86
C GLU A 15 3.28 -2.69 -2.29
N GLN A 16 3.25 -2.89 -0.96
CA GLN A 16 2.10 -3.48 -0.26
C GLN A 16 0.92 -2.49 -0.18
N ALA A 17 1.20 -1.20 0.00
CA ALA A 17 0.18 -0.15 -0.07
C ALA A 17 -0.48 -0.12 -1.47
N PHE A 18 0.31 -0.10 -2.55
CA PHE A 18 -0.22 -0.15 -3.92
C PHE A 18 -0.96 -1.45 -4.21
N SER A 19 -0.49 -2.59 -3.72
CA SER A 19 -1.21 -3.86 -3.85
C SER A 19 -2.58 -3.83 -3.16
N THR A 20 -2.67 -3.21 -1.98
CA THR A 20 -3.94 -3.00 -1.27
C THR A 20 -4.89 -2.10 -2.07
N ILE A 21 -4.39 -0.98 -2.61
CA ILE A 21 -5.16 -0.04 -3.43
C ILE A 21 -5.69 -0.75 -4.68
N LYS A 22 -4.83 -1.44 -5.44
CA LYS A 22 -5.23 -2.21 -6.63
C LYS A 22 -6.30 -3.24 -6.29
N ALA A 23 -6.11 -4.01 -5.21
CA ALA A 23 -7.08 -5.01 -4.78
C ALA A 23 -8.43 -4.40 -4.35
N HIS A 24 -8.43 -3.19 -3.78
CA HIS A 24 -9.65 -2.46 -3.47
C HIS A 24 -10.36 -2.02 -4.74
N LEU A 25 -9.64 -1.42 -5.70
CA LEU A 25 -10.21 -0.97 -6.98
C LEU A 25 -10.79 -2.14 -7.79
N CYS A 26 -10.10 -3.28 -7.86
CA CYS A 26 -10.61 -4.46 -8.54
C CYS A 26 -11.93 -4.98 -7.96
N ARG A 27 -12.15 -4.82 -6.64
CA ARG A 27 -13.37 -5.23 -5.96
C ARG A 27 -14.53 -4.23 -6.12
N HIS A 28 -14.22 -2.97 -6.45
CA HIS A 28 -15.19 -1.87 -6.55
C HIS A 28 -15.19 -1.23 -7.95
N SER A 29 -14.97 -2.04 -8.99
CA SER A 29 -14.76 -1.60 -10.37
C SER A 29 -15.92 -0.83 -11.02
N HIS A 30 -17.05 -0.70 -10.33
CA HIS A 30 -18.25 0.00 -10.79
C HIS A 30 -18.35 1.47 -10.31
N ASP A 31 -17.46 1.92 -9.41
CA ASP A 31 -17.49 3.27 -8.84
C ASP A 31 -16.81 4.32 -9.77
N THR A 32 -17.20 5.59 -9.62
CA THR A 32 -16.65 6.71 -10.40
C THR A 32 -15.12 6.81 -10.21
N PRO A 33 -14.30 6.85 -11.29
CA PRO A 33 -12.87 6.53 -11.23
C PRO A 33 -12.05 7.27 -10.16
N LEU A 34 -12.31 8.57 -9.97
CA LEU A 34 -11.54 9.40 -9.03
C LEU A 34 -11.91 9.11 -7.57
N MET A 35 -13.20 8.93 -7.28
CA MET A 35 -13.66 8.68 -5.91
C MET A 35 -13.28 7.28 -5.43
N SER A 36 -13.22 6.31 -6.33
CA SER A 36 -12.74 4.95 -6.03
C SER A 36 -11.28 4.95 -5.57
N ILE A 37 -10.43 5.78 -6.19
CA ILE A 37 -9.02 5.91 -5.78
C ILE A 37 -8.92 6.54 -4.39
N VAL A 38 -9.68 7.61 -4.12
CA VAL A 38 -9.70 8.25 -2.79
C VAL A 38 -10.14 7.25 -1.71
N ARG A 39 -11.21 6.48 -1.95
CA ARG A 39 -11.69 5.45 -1.02
C ARG A 39 -10.68 4.31 -0.86
N ALA A 40 -10.01 3.90 -1.94
CA ALA A 40 -8.97 2.88 -1.89
C ALA A 40 -7.79 3.33 -1.00
N CYS A 41 -7.35 4.58 -1.13
CA CYS A 41 -6.32 5.16 -0.26
C CYS A 41 -6.80 5.22 1.20
N GLN A 42 -8.04 5.65 1.45
CA GLN A 42 -8.65 5.68 2.79
C GLN A 42 -8.84 4.29 3.41
N SER A 43 -8.82 3.22 2.61
CA SER A 43 -8.91 1.85 3.11
C SER A 43 -7.63 1.35 3.81
N ILE A 44 -6.54 2.11 3.71
CA ILE A 44 -5.28 1.86 4.42
C ILE A 44 -5.39 2.49 5.81
N THR A 45 -5.52 1.66 6.84
CA THR A 45 -5.55 2.09 8.23
C THR A 45 -4.13 2.19 8.81
N PRO A 46 -3.93 2.87 9.96
CA PRO A 46 -2.65 2.87 10.66
C PRO A 46 -2.09 1.47 10.93
N ASP A 47 -2.91 0.53 11.40
CA ASP A 47 -2.48 -0.88 11.62
C ASP A 47 -1.99 -1.55 10.35
N LYS A 48 -2.64 -1.30 9.20
CA LYS A 48 -2.18 -1.84 7.92
C LYS A 48 -0.84 -1.22 7.53
N ALA A 49 -0.69 0.10 7.69
CA ALA A 49 0.55 0.79 7.38
C ALA A 49 1.71 0.22 8.22
N GLU A 50 1.52 0.07 9.53
CA GLU A 50 2.49 -0.58 10.43
C GLU A 50 2.82 -2.02 9.98
N GLY A 51 1.79 -2.79 9.61
CA GLY A 51 1.98 -4.12 9.03
C GLY A 51 2.82 -4.12 7.76
N PHE A 52 2.70 -3.10 6.90
CA PHE A 52 3.49 -2.99 5.69
C PHE A 52 4.97 -2.74 6.00
N PHE A 53 5.25 -1.82 6.93
CA PHE A 53 6.63 -1.58 7.36
C PHE A 53 7.25 -2.82 8.01
N ARG A 54 6.51 -3.53 8.87
CA ARG A 54 6.99 -4.77 9.49
C ARG A 54 7.27 -5.86 8.46
N ALA A 55 6.40 -6.03 7.47
CA ALA A 55 6.58 -7.00 6.40
C ALA A 55 7.77 -6.67 5.48
N SER A 56 8.13 -5.38 5.35
CA SER A 56 9.34 -4.93 4.68
C SER A 56 10.61 -4.93 5.56
N GLY A 57 10.54 -5.51 6.77
CA GLY A 57 11.70 -5.67 7.66
C GLY A 57 12.05 -4.45 8.51
N TYR A 58 11.17 -3.45 8.58
CA TYR A 58 11.36 -2.29 9.45
C TYR A 58 10.82 -2.54 10.85
N ILE A 59 11.52 -1.98 11.84
CA ILE A 59 11.07 -1.96 13.24
C ILE A 59 10.17 -0.73 13.41
N VAL A 60 8.90 -0.96 13.72
CA VAL A 60 7.85 0.06 13.94
C VAL A 60 7.06 -0.27 15.18
#